data_AF-A0A563C4L6-F1
#
_entry.id   AF-A0A563C4L6-F1
#
_cell.length_a   1.000
_cell.length_b   1.000
_cell.length_c   1.000
_cell.angle_alpha   90.00
_cell.angle_beta   90.00
_cell.angle_gamma   90.00
#
_symmetry.space_group_name_H-M   'P 1'
#
loop_
_entity.id
_entity.type
_entity.pdbx_description
1 polymer ?
#
loop_
_entity_poly.entity_id
_entity_poly.type
_entity_poly.pdbx_seq_one_letter_code
_entity_poly.pdbx_strand_id
1 'polypeptide(L)'
;MGLGINNIQNNLNTNSFTYEQAGISSTGPTIQIKRKIRPTFLIIIIAIIILVAFGIFFILNSPKQKRIGSRKKEDLISFIKLYQYGDMNDKKDINTNLPANYTYAYKMLSENYSDKKQKEYADLMTSSLLKYSNQEIVYDFLLYYTQNLQLYANLDKIKNEYLNNGSESTNKLIENMSGDFKNIKVDYLKDRFDLMTELFKNTVKYYSLIEKANCIKDKEVDNACEVRIRNDDIYHLEIYNTFSDINDAESVIAERQLDFSVKFNDILINFYKINTASNEKGTENAKTKK
;
A
#
# COMPACT_ATOMS: atom_id res chain seq x y z
N MET A 1 -13.25 59.20 34.41
CA MET A 1 -13.14 58.05 35.34
C MET A 1 -14.05 56.96 34.82
N GLY A 2 -13.52 55.76 34.59
CA GLY A 2 -14.23 54.69 33.89
C GLY A 2 -14.93 53.68 34.80
N LEU A 3 -15.50 52.68 34.10
CA LEU A 3 -15.96 51.35 34.49
C LEU A 3 -17.38 51.22 35.07
N GLY A 4 -18.11 50.25 34.50
CA GLY A 4 -19.37 49.73 35.00
C GLY A 4 -20.16 48.95 33.96
N ILE A 5 -19.82 47.67 33.78
CA ILE A 5 -20.48 46.66 32.94
C ILE A 5 -21.74 46.15 33.68
N ASN A 6 -22.77 45.63 32.98
CA ASN A 6 -23.47 44.36 33.29
C ASN A 6 -24.73 44.12 32.42
N ASN A 7 -24.77 42.94 31.78
CA ASN A 7 -25.88 41.97 31.60
C ASN A 7 -27.25 42.40 31.02
N ILE A 8 -28.07 41.59 30.34
CA ILE A 8 -28.12 40.22 29.77
C ILE A 8 -29.50 40.18 29.04
N GLN A 9 -29.71 39.16 28.19
CA GLN A 9 -31.01 38.63 27.70
C GLN A 9 -31.72 39.40 26.56
N ASN A 10 -31.76 38.76 25.38
CA ASN A 10 -32.84 38.98 24.42
C ASN A 10 -33.58 37.68 24.13
N ASN A 11 -34.90 37.85 24.14
CA ASN A 11 -35.94 36.87 24.37
C ASN A 11 -36.40 36.23 23.05
N LEU A 12 -36.66 34.92 23.11
CA LEU A 12 -37.45 34.20 22.11
C LEU A 12 -38.90 34.67 22.23
N ASN A 13 -39.59 34.93 21.11
CA ASN A 13 -41.04 35.05 21.15
C ASN A 13 -41.71 34.05 20.19
N THR A 14 -42.69 33.39 20.77
CA THR A 14 -43.33 32.14 20.41
C THR A 14 -44.56 32.33 19.53
N ASN A 15 -44.86 31.25 18.80
CA ASN A 15 -46.12 30.95 18.11
C ASN A 15 -47.38 31.21 18.95
N SER A 16 -48.49 31.55 18.30
CA SER A 16 -49.81 31.09 18.77
C SER A 16 -50.84 30.97 17.64
N PHE A 17 -51.74 30.04 17.87
CA PHE A 17 -52.73 29.40 17.00
C PHE A 17 -54.07 30.16 16.91
N THR A 18 -54.80 29.94 15.81
CA THR A 18 -56.27 29.91 15.56
C THR A 18 -57.25 30.65 16.49
N TYR A 19 -58.23 31.35 15.93
CA TYR A 19 -59.67 30.98 15.89
C TYR A 19 -60.49 31.96 15.02
N GLU A 20 -61.64 31.49 14.56
CA GLU A 20 -62.58 32.00 13.56
C GLU A 20 -63.18 33.40 13.84
N GLN A 21 -63.50 34.16 12.78
CA GLN A 21 -64.84 34.75 12.55
C GLN A 21 -64.92 35.46 11.18
N ALA A 22 -66.01 35.17 10.45
CA ALA A 22 -66.34 35.74 9.16
C ALA A 22 -66.81 37.21 9.27
N GLY A 23 -66.41 38.06 8.32
CA GLY A 23 -66.85 39.45 8.27
C GLY A 23 -66.29 40.27 7.11
N ILE A 24 -66.90 40.12 5.93
CA ILE A 24 -67.24 41.18 4.94
C ILE A 24 -66.12 42.12 4.43
N SER A 25 -65.80 41.98 3.13
CA SER A 25 -65.42 43.01 2.12
C SER A 25 -64.19 43.89 2.40
N SER A 26 -63.30 44.24 1.47
CA SER A 26 -63.48 44.63 0.07
C SER A 26 -62.11 44.90 -0.56
N THR A 27 -62.06 44.86 -1.90
CA THR A 27 -61.13 45.56 -2.81
C THR A 27 -59.67 45.11 -2.96
N GLY A 28 -59.33 44.76 -4.22
CA GLY A 28 -57.99 44.38 -4.72
C GLY A 28 -56.96 45.52 -4.75
N PRO A 29 -55.78 45.38 -5.41
CA PRO A 29 -55.61 44.73 -6.73
C PRO A 29 -54.45 43.72 -6.83
N THR A 30 -54.55 42.86 -7.85
CA THR A 30 -53.50 42.00 -8.38
C THR A 30 -52.32 42.79 -8.95
N ILE A 31 -51.11 42.54 -8.46
CA ILE A 31 -49.86 42.89 -9.14
C ILE A 31 -49.12 41.57 -9.44
N GLN A 32 -49.14 41.16 -10.70
CA GLN A 32 -48.29 40.07 -11.19
C GLN A 32 -46.83 40.53 -11.21
N ILE A 33 -46.05 40.12 -10.22
CA ILE A 33 -44.60 40.31 -10.22
C ILE A 33 -43.95 39.14 -10.97
N LYS A 34 -43.58 39.36 -12.25
CA LYS A 34 -42.60 38.50 -12.93
C LYS A 34 -41.24 38.68 -12.22
N ARG A 35 -40.86 37.71 -11.37
CA ARG A 35 -39.52 37.67 -10.76
C ARG A 35 -38.46 37.47 -11.85
N LYS A 36 -37.76 38.53 -12.22
CA LYS A 36 -36.54 38.45 -13.03
C LYS A 36 -35.44 37.87 -12.15
N ILE A 37 -35.13 36.59 -12.31
CA ILE A 37 -34.02 35.93 -11.62
C ILE A 37 -32.73 36.67 -12.01
N ARG A 38 -32.01 37.21 -11.02
CA ARG A 38 -30.73 37.90 -11.27
C ARG A 38 -29.73 36.88 -11.84
N PRO A 39 -28.91 37.24 -12.85
CA PRO A 39 -27.98 36.32 -13.51
C PRO A 39 -26.98 35.66 -12.54
N THR A 40 -26.70 36.31 -11.41
CA THR A 40 -25.89 35.74 -10.31
C THR A 40 -26.51 34.51 -9.65
N PHE A 41 -27.84 34.41 -9.55
CA PHE A 41 -28.51 33.20 -9.04
C PHE A 41 -28.38 32.02 -10.02
N LEU A 42 -28.45 32.28 -11.33
CA LEU A 42 -28.23 31.25 -12.35
C LEU A 42 -26.79 30.73 -12.33
N ILE A 43 -25.81 31.62 -12.14
CA ILE A 43 -24.39 31.23 -12.03
C ILE A 43 -24.15 30.35 -10.80
N ILE A 44 -24.74 30.68 -9.65
CA ILE A 44 -24.62 29.87 -8.42
C ILE A 44 -25.26 28.49 -8.62
N ILE A 45 -26.45 28.42 -9.25
CA ILE A 45 -27.11 27.15 -9.53
C ILE A 45 -26.28 26.30 -10.50
N ILE A 46 -25.71 26.90 -11.54
CA ILE A 46 -24.84 26.19 -12.49
C ILE A 46 -23.56 25.69 -11.78
N ALA A 47 -22.95 26.49 -10.90
CA ALA A 47 -21.79 26.08 -10.13
C ALA A 47 -22.10 24.90 -9.19
N ILE A 48 -23.27 24.90 -8.54
CA ILE A 48 -23.74 23.79 -7.70
C ILE A 48 -23.98 22.54 -8.55
N ILE A 49 -24.60 22.66 -9.73
CA ILE A 49 -24.82 21.52 -10.64
C ILE A 49 -23.50 20.93 -11.10
N ILE A 50 -22.51 21.78 -11.44
CA ILE A 50 -21.16 21.34 -11.82
C ILE A 50 -20.49 20.63 -10.64
N LEU A 51 -20.56 21.16 -9.42
CA LEU A 51 -20.01 20.52 -8.22
C LEU A 51 -20.66 19.16 -7.92
N VAL A 52 -21.98 19.05 -8.07
CA VAL A 52 -22.71 17.78 -7.90
C VAL A 52 -22.34 16.79 -9.00
N ALA A 53 -22.22 17.25 -10.25
CA ALA A 53 -21.79 16.41 -11.37
C ALA A 53 -20.34 15.92 -11.18
N PHE A 54 -19.42 16.78 -10.71
CA PHE A 54 -18.06 16.39 -10.33
C PHE A 54 -18.06 15.45 -9.13
N GLY A 55 -18.91 15.65 -8.12
CA GLY A 55 -19.04 14.75 -6.98
C GLY A 55 -19.54 13.36 -7.38
N ILE A 56 -20.57 13.29 -8.23
CA ILE A 56 -21.09 12.03 -8.78
C ILE A 56 -20.06 11.38 -9.70
N PHE A 57 -19.36 12.15 -10.54
CA PHE A 57 -18.28 11.66 -11.38
C PHE A 57 -17.13 11.10 -10.54
N PHE A 58 -16.71 11.79 -9.47
CA PHE A 58 -15.72 11.26 -8.54
C PHE A 58 -16.23 10.03 -7.80
N ILE A 59 -17.51 9.93 -7.41
CA ILE A 59 -18.05 8.72 -6.74
C ILE A 59 -18.16 7.53 -7.72
N LEU A 60 -18.44 7.77 -9.00
CA LEU A 60 -18.59 6.74 -10.04
C LEU A 60 -17.24 6.31 -10.64
N ASN A 61 -16.31 7.26 -10.84
CA ASN A 61 -14.95 7.03 -11.36
C ASN A 61 -13.87 6.97 -10.28
N SER A 62 -14.23 7.10 -9.00
CA SER A 62 -13.35 6.59 -7.94
C SER A 62 -13.05 5.14 -8.30
N PRO A 63 -11.79 4.71 -8.30
CA PRO A 63 -11.48 3.30 -8.41
C PRO A 63 -12.16 2.63 -7.21
N LYS A 64 -13.38 2.14 -7.41
CA LYS A 64 -13.97 1.13 -6.54
C LYS A 64 -12.94 0.03 -6.60
N GLN A 65 -12.11 -0.10 -5.56
CA GLN A 65 -11.27 -1.27 -5.42
C GLN A 65 -12.21 -2.44 -5.67
N LYS A 66 -12.02 -3.11 -6.81
CA LYS A 66 -12.71 -4.37 -7.05
C LYS A 66 -12.38 -5.18 -5.81
N ARG A 67 -13.39 -5.51 -5.01
CA ARG A 67 -13.21 -6.38 -3.85
C ARG A 67 -12.77 -7.71 -4.45
N ILE A 68 -11.47 -7.96 -4.43
CA ILE A 68 -10.89 -9.22 -4.88
C ILE A 68 -10.83 -10.13 -3.66
N GLY A 69 -11.18 -11.41 -3.87
CA GLY A 69 -11.12 -12.45 -2.84
C GLY A 69 -12.49 -12.86 -2.29
N SER A 70 -12.55 -14.09 -1.78
CA SER A 70 -13.76 -14.77 -1.31
C SER A 70 -14.29 -14.24 0.02
N ARG A 71 -13.42 -13.63 0.84
CA ARG A 71 -13.65 -13.28 2.25
C ARG A 71 -14.09 -14.45 3.14
N LYS A 72 -13.96 -15.68 2.67
CA LYS A 72 -14.30 -16.89 3.45
C LYS A 72 -13.26 -17.13 4.55
N LYS A 73 -13.73 -17.57 5.73
CA LYS A 73 -12.86 -17.84 6.88
C LYS A 73 -11.81 -18.89 6.54
N GLU A 74 -12.19 -19.89 5.74
CA GLU A 74 -11.33 -21.01 5.34
C GLU A 74 -10.15 -20.54 4.49
N ASP A 75 -10.35 -19.56 3.61
CA ASP A 75 -9.28 -19.01 2.77
C ASP A 75 -8.31 -18.15 3.61
N LEU A 76 -8.81 -17.42 4.61
CA LEU A 76 -7.96 -16.73 5.58
C LEU A 76 -7.17 -17.71 6.44
N ILE A 77 -7.81 -18.78 6.92
CA ILE A 77 -7.13 -19.83 7.70
C ILE A 77 -6.01 -20.45 6.88
N SER A 78 -6.28 -20.79 5.62
CA SER A 78 -5.30 -21.37 4.69
C SER A 78 -4.09 -20.44 4.51
N PHE A 79 -4.33 -19.13 4.34
CA PHE A 79 -3.27 -18.14 4.24
C PHE A 79 -2.42 -18.04 5.51
N ILE A 80 -3.05 -17.99 6.69
CA ILE A 80 -2.31 -17.88 7.96
C ILE A 80 -1.56 -19.18 8.27
N LYS A 81 -2.09 -20.36 7.92
CA LYS A 81 -1.38 -21.64 8.05
C LYS A 81 -0.17 -21.71 7.12
N LEU A 82 -0.30 -21.25 5.88
CA LEU A 82 0.84 -21.12 4.99
C LEU A 82 1.92 -20.23 5.59
N TYR A 83 1.55 -19.09 6.16
CA TYR A 83 2.47 -18.17 6.84
C TYR A 83 3.18 -18.82 8.04
N GLN A 84 2.42 -19.46 8.94
CA GLN A 84 2.96 -20.01 10.19
C GLN A 84 3.73 -21.32 9.97
N TYR A 85 3.29 -22.17 9.05
CA TYR A 85 3.72 -23.56 8.96
C TYR A 85 4.29 -23.95 7.59
N GLY A 86 4.13 -23.10 6.57
CA GLY A 86 4.59 -23.38 5.20
C GLY A 86 3.64 -24.25 4.40
N ASP A 87 2.50 -24.63 4.97
CA ASP A 87 1.47 -25.45 4.32
C ASP A 87 0.07 -24.90 4.65
N MET A 88 -0.73 -24.65 3.61
CA MET A 88 -2.12 -24.23 3.72
C MET A 88 -3.01 -25.28 4.41
N ASN A 89 -2.64 -26.55 4.29
CA ASN A 89 -3.41 -27.70 4.77
C ASN A 89 -2.86 -28.28 6.07
N ASP A 90 -1.94 -27.58 6.74
CA ASP A 90 -1.36 -28.04 8.00
C ASP A 90 -2.48 -28.38 9.01
N LYS A 91 -2.35 -29.50 9.71
CA LYS A 91 -3.36 -29.97 10.67
C LYS A 91 -3.40 -29.15 11.95
N LYS A 92 -2.34 -28.40 12.27
CA LYS A 92 -2.26 -27.51 13.43
C LYS A 92 -3.25 -26.37 13.29
N ASP A 93 -3.87 -26.02 14.41
CA ASP A 93 -4.66 -24.80 14.51
C ASP A 93 -3.77 -23.57 14.53
N ILE A 94 -4.30 -22.44 14.08
CA ILE A 94 -3.57 -21.17 14.06
C ILE A 94 -3.24 -20.76 15.49
N ASN A 95 -1.95 -20.63 15.78
CA ASN A 95 -1.50 -20.15 17.07
C ASN A 95 -1.32 -18.63 17.03
N THR A 96 -2.28 -17.91 17.61
CA THR A 96 -2.25 -16.44 17.64
C THR A 96 -1.23 -15.83 18.60
N ASN A 97 -0.48 -16.67 19.33
CA ASN A 97 0.62 -16.28 20.20
C ASN A 97 1.96 -16.85 19.70
N LEU A 98 2.01 -17.38 18.48
CA LEU A 98 3.25 -17.89 17.90
C LEU A 98 4.20 -16.71 17.64
N PRO A 99 5.40 -16.69 18.25
CA PRO A 99 6.36 -15.64 17.98
C PRO A 99 6.87 -15.72 16.55
N ALA A 100 7.20 -14.57 15.96
CA ALA A 100 7.59 -14.48 14.55
C ALA A 100 8.73 -15.43 14.16
N ASN A 101 9.75 -15.57 15.01
CA ASN A 101 10.91 -16.45 14.78
C ASN A 101 10.59 -17.96 14.75
N TYR A 102 9.38 -18.36 15.15
CA TYR A 102 8.91 -19.74 15.02
C TYR A 102 8.06 -19.99 13.77
N THR A 103 7.75 -18.94 13.00
CA THR A 103 6.96 -19.06 11.77
C THR A 103 7.81 -19.59 10.62
N TYR A 104 7.18 -20.32 9.69
CA TYR A 104 7.82 -20.71 8.45
C TYR A 104 8.23 -19.50 7.61
N ALA A 105 7.43 -18.43 7.61
CA ALA A 105 7.77 -17.19 6.94
C ALA A 105 9.09 -16.56 7.42
N TYR A 106 9.38 -16.61 8.72
CA TYR A 106 10.66 -16.14 9.25
C TYR A 106 11.81 -17.01 8.77
N LYS A 107 11.64 -18.35 8.79
CA LYS A 107 12.66 -19.28 8.27
C LYS A 107 13.00 -19.00 6.82
N MET A 108 12.00 -18.68 5.99
CA MET A 108 12.22 -18.35 4.57
C MET A 108 13.11 -17.13 4.36
N LEU A 109 13.19 -16.21 5.33
CA LEU A 109 14.11 -15.06 5.33
C LEU A 109 15.45 -15.36 6.01
N SER A 110 15.47 -16.17 7.06
CA SER A 110 16.66 -16.37 7.91
C SER A 110 17.54 -17.57 7.52
N GLU A 111 16.99 -18.55 6.79
CA GLU A 111 17.70 -19.75 6.39
C GLU A 111 18.06 -19.71 4.89
N ASN A 112 19.10 -20.46 4.51
CA ASN A 112 19.60 -20.51 3.13
C ASN A 112 18.71 -21.38 2.23
N TYR A 113 17.56 -20.84 1.81
CA TYR A 113 16.73 -21.43 0.77
C TYR A 113 17.15 -20.95 -0.61
N SER A 114 16.98 -21.79 -1.63
CA SER A 114 17.20 -21.40 -3.03
C SER A 114 16.19 -20.34 -3.47
N ASP A 115 16.60 -19.43 -4.36
CA ASP A 115 15.75 -18.42 -5.00
C ASP A 115 14.45 -18.99 -5.56
N LYS A 116 14.53 -20.17 -6.21
CA LYS A 116 13.36 -20.88 -6.75
C LYS A 116 12.33 -21.18 -5.66
N LYS A 117 12.76 -21.74 -4.53
CA LYS A 117 11.88 -22.08 -3.41
C LYS A 117 11.32 -20.83 -2.74
N GLN A 118 12.12 -19.79 -2.58
CA GLN A 118 11.65 -18.50 -2.06
C GLN A 118 10.60 -17.87 -2.98
N LYS A 119 10.80 -17.98 -4.29
CA LYS A 119 9.86 -17.52 -5.30
C LYS A 119 8.53 -18.26 -5.24
N GLU A 120 8.59 -19.59 -5.25
CA GLU A 120 7.41 -20.45 -5.18
C GLU A 120 6.58 -20.14 -3.93
N TYR A 121 7.24 -19.94 -2.78
CA TYR A 121 6.56 -19.56 -1.55
C TYR A 121 6.00 -18.13 -1.59
N ALA A 122 6.74 -17.16 -2.14
CA ALA A 122 6.27 -15.78 -2.31
C ALA A 122 5.02 -15.69 -3.21
N ASP A 123 5.03 -16.40 -4.33
CA ASP A 123 3.92 -16.49 -5.27
C ASP A 123 2.71 -17.19 -4.61
N LEU A 124 2.96 -18.24 -3.82
CA LEU A 124 1.95 -18.97 -3.07
C LEU A 124 1.31 -18.12 -1.96
N MET A 125 2.11 -17.38 -1.19
CA MET A 125 1.63 -16.44 -0.17
C MET A 125 0.77 -15.33 -0.78
N THR A 126 1.22 -14.75 -1.88
CA THR A 126 0.50 -13.69 -2.61
C THR A 126 -0.84 -14.18 -3.14
N SER A 127 -0.85 -15.31 -3.86
CA SER A 127 -2.07 -15.90 -4.37
C SER A 127 -3.04 -16.33 -3.27
N SER A 128 -2.54 -16.86 -2.15
CA SER A 128 -3.36 -17.22 -1.00
C SER A 128 -4.01 -16.01 -0.32
N LEU A 129 -3.27 -14.91 -0.14
CA LEU A 129 -3.84 -13.68 0.39
C LEU A 129 -4.92 -13.15 -0.56
N LEU A 130 -4.62 -13.05 -1.85
CA LEU A 130 -5.56 -12.53 -2.86
C LEU A 130 -6.81 -13.40 -3.01
N LYS A 131 -6.71 -14.71 -2.76
CA LYS A 131 -7.87 -15.61 -2.68
C LYS A 131 -8.82 -15.20 -1.55
N TYR A 132 -8.29 -14.72 -0.42
CA TYR A 132 -9.09 -14.20 0.69
C TYR A 132 -9.52 -12.74 0.49
N SER A 133 -8.56 -11.84 0.26
CA SER A 133 -8.77 -10.39 0.15
C SER A 133 -7.61 -9.66 -0.52
N ASN A 134 -7.87 -8.47 -1.06
CA ASN A 134 -6.87 -7.45 -1.39
C ASN A 134 -6.81 -6.31 -0.34
N GLN A 135 -6.88 -6.62 0.96
CA GLN A 135 -6.78 -5.56 1.97
C GLN A 135 -5.41 -4.85 1.88
N GLU A 136 -5.43 -3.55 1.57
CA GLU A 136 -4.24 -2.73 1.25
C GLU A 136 -3.11 -2.90 2.26
N ILE A 137 -3.36 -2.72 3.55
CA ILE A 137 -2.30 -2.75 4.57
C ILE A 137 -1.59 -4.12 4.59
N VAL A 138 -2.35 -5.23 4.61
CA VAL A 138 -1.75 -6.57 4.67
C VAL A 138 -1.02 -6.88 3.36
N TYR A 139 -1.58 -6.43 2.25
CA TYR A 139 -0.96 -6.58 0.93
C TYR A 139 0.36 -5.81 0.82
N ASP A 140 0.43 -4.56 1.30
CA ASP A 140 1.66 -3.74 1.28
C ASP A 140 2.78 -4.43 2.08
N PHE A 141 2.46 -4.96 3.27
CA PHE A 141 3.42 -5.73 4.07
C PHE A 141 3.82 -7.04 3.38
N LEU A 142 2.87 -7.75 2.79
CA LEU A 142 3.19 -8.97 2.04
C LEU A 142 4.07 -8.67 0.82
N LEU A 143 3.82 -7.56 0.12
CA LEU A 143 4.65 -7.14 -1.00
C LEU A 143 6.08 -6.89 -0.53
N TYR A 144 6.28 -6.17 0.58
CA TYR A 144 7.64 -5.95 1.08
C TYR A 144 8.31 -7.27 1.46
N TYR A 145 7.58 -8.16 2.15
CA TYR A 145 8.06 -9.50 2.49
C TYR A 145 8.52 -10.30 1.28
N THR A 146 7.71 -10.35 0.21
CA THR A 146 8.05 -11.11 -1.00
C THR A 146 9.20 -10.48 -1.78
N GLN A 147 9.34 -9.16 -1.75
CA GLN A 147 10.50 -8.47 -2.34
C GLN A 147 11.79 -8.80 -1.60
N ASN A 148 11.77 -8.92 -0.27
CA ASN A 148 12.95 -9.37 0.50
C ASN A 148 13.33 -10.80 0.14
N LEU A 149 12.35 -11.71 0.04
CA LEU A 149 12.57 -13.10 -0.41
C LEU A 149 13.14 -13.22 -1.83
N GLN A 150 13.03 -12.18 -2.65
CA GLN A 150 13.43 -12.20 -4.06
C GLN A 150 14.54 -11.20 -4.35
N LEU A 151 15.16 -10.62 -3.33
CA LEU A 151 16.12 -9.53 -3.50
C LEU A 151 17.27 -9.94 -4.42
N TYR A 152 18.00 -11.00 -4.06
CA TYR A 152 19.16 -11.47 -4.82
C TYR A 152 18.79 -11.98 -6.21
N ALA A 153 17.69 -12.73 -6.33
CA ALA A 153 17.15 -13.15 -7.62
C ALA A 153 16.80 -11.95 -8.53
N ASN A 154 16.30 -10.85 -7.96
CA ASN A 154 16.02 -9.62 -8.70
C ASN A 154 17.31 -8.90 -9.10
N LEU A 155 18.33 -8.85 -8.23
CA LEU A 155 19.65 -8.29 -8.57
C LEU A 155 20.33 -9.06 -9.70
N ASP A 156 20.27 -10.40 -9.67
CA ASP A 156 20.77 -11.25 -10.76
C ASP A 156 19.97 -11.03 -12.05
N LYS A 157 18.65 -10.85 -11.95
CA LYS A 157 17.81 -10.53 -13.10
C LYS A 157 18.17 -9.16 -13.71
N ILE A 158 18.46 -8.15 -12.89
CA ILE A 158 18.92 -6.83 -13.32
C ILE A 158 20.28 -6.94 -14.03
N LYS A 159 21.24 -7.66 -13.42
CA LYS A 159 22.54 -7.96 -14.04
C LYS A 159 22.37 -8.60 -15.42
N ASN A 160 21.59 -9.67 -15.49
CA ASN A 160 21.41 -10.42 -16.73
C ASN A 160 20.69 -9.59 -17.81
N GLU A 161 19.71 -8.77 -17.42
CA GLU A 161 19.04 -7.86 -18.34
C GLU A 161 20.01 -6.82 -18.89
N TYR A 162 20.89 -6.27 -18.03
CA TYR A 162 21.91 -5.30 -18.44
C TYR A 162 22.89 -5.91 -19.45
N LEU A 163 23.45 -7.06 -19.11
CA LEU A 163 24.44 -7.74 -19.95
C LEU A 163 23.86 -8.14 -21.32
N ASN A 164 22.59 -8.51 -21.38
CA ASN A 164 21.98 -8.98 -22.62
C ASN A 164 21.38 -7.88 -23.49
N ASN A 165 20.75 -6.89 -22.87
CA ASN A 165 19.85 -5.93 -23.52
C ASN A 165 20.20 -4.47 -23.21
N GLY A 166 21.20 -4.22 -22.37
CA GLY A 166 21.74 -2.89 -22.06
C GLY A 166 20.90 -2.07 -21.09
N SER A 167 21.38 -0.84 -20.85
CA SER A 167 20.85 0.06 -19.81
C SER A 167 19.38 0.44 -20.01
N GLU A 168 18.93 0.73 -21.24
CA GLU A 168 17.54 1.15 -21.48
C GLU A 168 16.53 0.06 -21.11
N SER A 169 16.79 -1.19 -21.54
CA SER A 169 15.92 -2.33 -21.20
C SER A 169 15.90 -2.60 -19.70
N THR A 170 17.07 -2.48 -19.06
CA THR A 170 17.19 -2.71 -17.62
C THR A 170 16.48 -1.64 -16.79
N ASN A 171 16.51 -0.38 -17.21
CA ASN A 171 15.74 0.68 -16.56
C ASN A 171 14.23 0.44 -16.66
N LYS A 172 13.73 -0.03 -17.81
CA LYS A 172 12.33 -0.45 -17.96
C LYS A 172 11.98 -1.63 -17.04
N LEU A 173 12.89 -2.59 -16.89
CA LEU A 173 12.72 -3.69 -15.95
C LEU A 173 12.57 -3.17 -14.50
N ILE A 174 13.45 -2.25 -14.08
CA ILE A 174 13.38 -1.65 -12.74
C ILE A 174 12.09 -0.86 -12.54
N GLU A 175 11.68 -0.08 -13.52
CA GLU A 175 10.40 0.64 -13.45
C GLU A 175 9.21 -0.30 -13.26
N ASN A 176 9.22 -1.46 -13.92
CA ASN A 176 8.20 -2.49 -13.74
C ASN A 176 8.28 -3.14 -12.35
N MET A 177 9.48 -3.48 -11.87
CA MET A 177 9.69 -4.07 -10.54
C MET A 177 9.26 -3.13 -9.41
N SER A 178 9.60 -1.85 -9.52
CA SER A 178 9.31 -0.81 -8.52
C SER A 178 7.98 -0.10 -8.78
N GLY A 179 7.20 -0.50 -9.78
CA GLY A 179 5.95 0.16 -10.18
C GLY A 179 4.92 0.17 -9.05
N ASP A 180 4.78 -0.96 -8.36
CA ASP A 180 3.85 -1.12 -7.24
C ASP A 180 4.28 -0.36 -5.98
N PHE A 181 5.58 -0.05 -5.83
CA PHE A 181 6.12 0.62 -4.65
C PHE A 181 5.60 2.05 -4.49
N LYS A 182 5.30 2.71 -5.61
CA LYS A 182 4.77 4.09 -5.64
C LYS A 182 3.37 4.21 -5.03
N ASN A 183 2.63 3.10 -4.92
CA ASN A 183 1.25 3.09 -4.47
C ASN A 183 1.08 2.69 -2.99
N ILE A 184 2.19 2.42 -2.30
CA ILE A 184 2.21 1.97 -0.92
C ILE A 184 1.58 3.01 0.01
N LYS A 185 0.62 2.56 0.82
CA LYS A 185 -0.12 3.40 1.76
C LYS A 185 0.53 3.44 3.13
N VAL A 186 1.26 2.39 3.49
CA VAL A 186 1.91 2.28 4.79
C VAL A 186 3.22 3.10 4.80
N ASP A 187 3.23 4.21 5.53
CA ASP A 187 4.41 5.10 5.63
C ASP A 187 5.67 4.37 6.09
N TYR A 188 5.55 3.44 7.05
CA TYR A 188 6.67 2.62 7.51
C TYR A 188 7.37 1.84 6.38
N LEU A 189 6.68 1.52 5.28
CA LEU A 189 7.24 0.77 4.17
C LEU A 189 7.83 1.66 3.07
N LYS A 190 7.52 2.95 3.03
CA LYS A 190 7.97 3.86 1.96
C LYS A 190 9.50 3.93 1.87
N ASP A 191 10.15 4.34 2.96
CA ASP A 191 11.62 4.44 3.02
C ASP A 191 12.32 3.10 2.71
N ARG A 192 11.66 1.98 3.00
CA ARG A 192 12.19 0.63 2.75
C ARG A 192 12.12 0.28 1.27
N PHE A 193 11.00 0.58 0.61
CA PHE A 193 10.87 0.40 -0.83
C PHE A 193 11.70 1.41 -1.63
N ASP A 194 11.89 2.62 -1.10
CA ASP A 194 12.79 3.62 -1.67
C ASP A 194 14.23 3.10 -1.66
N LEU A 195 14.69 2.54 -0.53
CA LEU A 195 16.01 1.89 -0.43
C LEU A 195 16.17 0.73 -1.42
N MET A 196 15.16 -0.15 -1.56
CA MET A 196 15.21 -1.23 -2.57
C MET A 196 15.29 -0.68 -4.00
N THR A 197 14.54 0.38 -4.30
CA THR A 197 14.56 1.02 -5.62
C THR A 197 15.91 1.68 -5.91
N GLU A 198 16.51 2.31 -4.90
CA GLU A 198 17.83 2.91 -4.98
C GLU A 198 18.90 1.83 -5.23
N LEU A 199 18.85 0.73 -4.49
CA LEU A 199 19.72 -0.43 -4.72
C LEU A 199 19.64 -0.94 -6.17
N PHE A 200 18.43 -1.12 -6.72
CA PHE A 200 18.25 -1.55 -8.11
C PHE A 200 18.85 -0.54 -9.11
N LYS A 201 18.62 0.76 -8.89
CA LYS A 201 19.18 1.81 -9.75
C LYS A 201 20.70 1.88 -9.67
N ASN A 202 21.26 1.78 -8.46
CA ASN A 202 22.71 1.77 -8.25
C ASN A 202 23.35 0.54 -8.89
N THR A 203 22.66 -0.60 -8.89
CA THR A 203 23.11 -1.80 -9.61
C THR A 203 23.26 -1.53 -11.11
N VAL A 204 22.29 -0.87 -11.75
CA VAL A 204 22.40 -0.50 -13.18
C VAL A 204 23.49 0.53 -13.42
N LYS A 205 23.58 1.54 -12.55
CA LYS A 205 24.64 2.55 -12.60
C LYS A 205 26.02 1.88 -12.54
N TYR A 206 26.20 0.93 -11.62
CA TYR A 206 27.42 0.17 -11.44
C TYR A 206 27.81 -0.57 -12.73
N TYR A 207 26.89 -1.34 -13.31
CA TYR A 207 27.16 -2.05 -14.57
C TYR A 207 27.53 -1.10 -15.72
N SER A 208 26.91 0.08 -15.80
CA SER A 208 27.28 1.11 -16.78
C SER A 208 28.68 1.69 -16.56
N LEU A 209 29.11 1.85 -15.33
CA LEU A 209 30.44 2.35 -15.02
C LEU A 209 31.53 1.32 -15.35
N ILE A 210 31.34 0.05 -14.99
CA ILE A 210 32.32 -0.99 -15.32
C ILE A 210 32.36 -1.32 -16.82
N GLU A 211 31.24 -1.13 -17.54
CA GLU A 211 31.21 -1.20 -19.00
C GLU A 211 32.10 -0.11 -19.63
N LYS A 212 31.96 1.15 -19.17
CA LYS A 212 32.82 2.27 -19.62
C LYS A 212 34.30 2.04 -19.30
N ALA A 213 34.60 1.29 -18.25
CA ALA A 213 35.95 0.86 -17.90
C ALA A 213 36.44 -0.36 -18.70
N ASN A 214 35.68 -0.82 -19.70
CA ASN A 214 35.98 -1.98 -20.54
C ASN A 214 36.08 -3.32 -19.79
N CYS A 215 35.38 -3.45 -18.67
CA CYS A 215 35.28 -4.70 -17.91
C CYS A 215 34.09 -5.58 -18.33
N ILE A 216 33.34 -5.21 -19.36
CA ILE A 216 32.29 -6.05 -19.94
C ILE A 216 32.67 -6.37 -21.40
N LYS A 217 32.69 -7.65 -21.75
CA LYS A 217 32.99 -8.14 -23.10
C LYS A 217 32.08 -9.33 -23.41
N ASP A 218 31.56 -9.40 -24.63
CA ASP A 218 30.73 -10.50 -25.10
C ASP A 218 29.56 -10.85 -24.15
N LYS A 219 28.93 -9.81 -23.57
CA LYS A 219 27.83 -9.93 -22.58
C LYS A 219 28.23 -10.60 -21.26
N GLU A 220 29.52 -10.65 -20.95
CA GLU A 220 30.05 -11.18 -19.70
C GLU A 220 30.92 -10.15 -19.00
N VAL A 221 30.99 -10.24 -17.67
CA VAL A 221 31.86 -9.40 -16.84
C VAL A 221 33.23 -10.06 -16.75
N ASP A 222 34.28 -9.34 -17.14
CA ASP A 222 35.66 -9.69 -16.81
C ASP A 222 35.88 -9.44 -15.32
N ASN A 223 35.76 -10.51 -14.52
CA ASN A 223 35.86 -10.44 -13.06
C ASN A 223 37.22 -9.91 -12.59
N ALA A 224 38.31 -10.19 -13.30
CA ALA A 224 39.63 -9.68 -12.90
C ALA A 224 39.71 -8.16 -13.11
N CYS A 225 39.13 -7.67 -14.21
CA CYS A 225 38.99 -6.24 -14.47
C CYS A 225 38.08 -5.57 -13.42
N GLU A 226 36.89 -6.11 -13.20
CA GLU A 226 35.88 -5.59 -12.25
C GLU A 226 36.43 -5.49 -10.82
N VAL A 227 37.07 -6.55 -10.31
CA VAL A 227 37.66 -6.56 -8.97
C VAL A 227 38.76 -5.52 -8.84
N ARG A 228 39.57 -5.31 -9.88
CA ARG A 228 40.63 -4.30 -9.85
C ARG A 228 40.04 -2.89 -9.79
N ILE A 229 39.11 -2.56 -10.69
CA ILE A 229 38.58 -1.19 -10.78
C ILE A 229 37.68 -0.82 -9.61
N ARG A 230 36.93 -1.77 -9.03
CA ARG A 230 36.03 -1.48 -7.91
C ARG A 230 36.78 -1.18 -6.61
N ASN A 231 38.04 -1.60 -6.51
CA ASN A 231 38.91 -1.39 -5.37
C ASN A 231 39.92 -0.23 -5.60
N ASP A 232 39.80 0.49 -6.72
CA ASP A 232 40.65 1.63 -7.07
C ASP A 232 39.91 2.94 -6.82
N ASP A 233 39.94 3.41 -5.59
CA ASP A 233 39.31 4.65 -5.16
C ASP A 233 40.04 5.92 -5.67
N ILE A 234 41.25 5.77 -6.22
CA ILE A 234 42.05 6.86 -6.77
C ILE A 234 41.62 7.19 -8.20
N TYR A 235 41.54 6.18 -9.07
CA TYR A 235 41.24 6.38 -10.49
C TYR A 235 39.79 6.04 -10.86
N HIS A 236 39.09 5.29 -10.03
CA HIS A 236 37.74 4.80 -10.28
C HIS A 236 36.78 5.10 -9.12
N LEU A 237 36.92 6.28 -8.50
CA LEU A 237 36.12 6.72 -7.34
C LEU A 237 34.61 6.56 -7.51
N GLU A 238 34.05 6.84 -8.69
CA GLU A 238 32.61 6.70 -8.92
C GLU A 238 32.16 5.22 -8.89
N ILE A 239 32.99 4.30 -9.39
CA ILE A 239 32.74 2.85 -9.33
C ILE A 239 32.82 2.39 -7.88
N TYR A 240 33.87 2.80 -7.15
CA TYR A 240 34.06 2.49 -5.74
C TYR A 240 32.85 2.94 -4.90
N ASN A 241 32.46 4.22 -5.01
CA ASN A 241 31.33 4.78 -4.26
C ASN A 241 30.02 4.06 -4.61
N THR A 242 29.74 3.84 -5.89
CA THR A 242 28.50 3.16 -6.31
C THR A 242 28.46 1.70 -5.80
N PHE A 243 29.60 1.01 -5.78
CA PHE A 243 29.70 -0.33 -5.19
C PHE A 243 29.50 -0.31 -3.67
N SER A 244 30.06 0.69 -2.98
CA SER A 244 29.82 0.90 -1.55
C SER A 244 28.34 1.13 -1.25
N ASP A 245 27.68 2.01 -2.01
CA ASP A 245 26.25 2.31 -1.85
C ASP A 245 25.37 1.06 -2.02
N ILE A 246 25.73 0.16 -2.95
CA ILE A 246 25.07 -1.14 -3.14
C ILE A 246 25.24 -2.01 -1.88
N ASN A 247 26.47 -2.19 -1.40
CA ASN A 247 26.76 -3.03 -0.23
C ASN A 247 26.08 -2.49 1.03
N ASP A 248 26.09 -1.17 1.23
CA ASP A 248 25.45 -0.53 2.37
C ASP A 248 23.92 -0.74 2.34
N ALA A 249 23.29 -0.57 1.16
CA ALA A 249 21.86 -0.83 1.01
C ALA A 249 21.50 -2.30 1.25
N GLU A 250 22.28 -3.24 0.72
CA GLU A 250 22.08 -4.67 0.97
C GLU A 250 22.21 -5.01 2.46
N SER A 251 23.22 -4.48 3.15
CA SER A 251 23.42 -4.69 4.59
C SER A 251 22.23 -4.17 5.38
N VAL A 252 21.78 -2.95 5.09
CA VAL A 252 20.64 -2.33 5.78
C VAL A 252 19.36 -3.13 5.56
N ILE A 253 19.12 -3.66 4.35
CA ILE A 253 17.95 -4.51 4.08
C ILE A 253 18.06 -5.83 4.86
N ALA A 254 19.21 -6.49 4.80
CA ALA A 254 19.45 -7.78 5.45
C ALA A 254 19.35 -7.71 6.98
N GLU A 255 19.84 -6.62 7.60
CA GLU A 255 19.73 -6.40 9.05
C GLU A 255 18.28 -6.16 9.49
N ARG A 256 17.51 -5.41 8.68
CA ARG A 256 16.16 -4.98 9.04
C ARG A 256 15.07 -6.01 8.73
N GLN A 257 15.33 -7.03 7.91
CA GLN A 257 14.32 -8.00 7.49
C GLN A 257 13.75 -8.84 8.65
N LEU A 258 14.57 -9.13 9.67
CA LEU A 258 14.14 -9.93 10.83
C LEU A 258 13.28 -9.10 11.80
N ASP A 259 13.62 -7.82 12.01
CA ASP A 259 12.78 -6.86 12.74
C ASP A 259 11.44 -6.64 12.02
N PHE A 260 11.49 -6.45 10.70
CA PHE A 260 10.30 -6.38 9.86
C PHE A 260 9.39 -7.60 10.06
N SER A 261 9.96 -8.80 10.15
CA SER A 261 9.19 -10.05 10.34
C SER A 261 8.38 -10.07 11.62
N VAL A 262 8.88 -9.46 12.71
CA VAL A 262 8.13 -9.30 13.96
C VAL A 262 6.92 -8.41 13.74
N LYS A 263 7.11 -7.25 13.12
CA LYS A 263 6.01 -6.32 12.83
C LYS A 263 4.99 -6.92 11.86
N PHE A 264 5.44 -7.66 10.86
CA PHE A 264 4.55 -8.34 9.92
C PHE A 264 3.72 -9.41 10.62
N ASN A 265 4.31 -10.19 11.52
CA ASN A 265 3.59 -11.16 12.34
C ASN A 265 2.47 -10.50 13.15
N ASP A 266 2.77 -9.40 13.84
CA ASP A 266 1.77 -8.69 14.66
C ASP A 266 0.58 -8.20 13.82
N ILE A 267 0.87 -7.68 12.61
CA ILE A 267 -0.16 -7.23 11.67
C ILE A 267 -1.00 -8.40 11.17
N LEU A 268 -0.38 -9.52 10.80
CA LEU A 268 -1.09 -10.71 10.32
C LEU A 268 -1.96 -11.34 11.40
N ILE A 269 -1.44 -11.46 12.61
CA ILE A 269 -2.19 -12.01 13.74
C ILE A 269 -3.37 -11.11 14.11
N ASN A 270 -3.18 -9.78 14.14
CA ASN A 270 -4.28 -8.85 14.39
C ASN A 270 -5.32 -8.89 13.27
N PHE A 271 -4.87 -8.94 12.02
CA PHE A 271 -5.74 -9.11 10.86
C PHE A 271 -6.55 -10.40 10.94
N TYR A 272 -5.94 -11.52 11.33
CA TYR A 272 -6.63 -12.77 11.58
C TYR A 272 -7.70 -12.63 12.67
N LYS A 273 -7.32 -12.15 13.86
CA LYS A 273 -8.22 -11.99 15.02
C LYS A 273 -9.46 -11.17 14.68
N ILE A 274 -9.28 -10.01 14.02
CA ILE A 274 -10.38 -9.11 13.65
C ILE A 274 -11.36 -9.81 12.70
N ASN A 275 -10.85 -10.55 11.72
CA ASN A 275 -11.67 -11.15 10.68
C ASN A 275 -12.25 -12.52 11.05
N THR A 276 -11.79 -13.13 12.15
CA THR A 276 -12.41 -14.36 12.69
C THR A 276 -13.37 -14.08 13.86
N ALA A 277 -13.12 -13.04 14.67
CA ALA A 277 -13.99 -12.68 15.80
C ALA A 277 -15.36 -12.11 15.37
N SER A 278 -15.41 -11.46 14.20
CA SER A 278 -16.66 -10.88 13.65
C SER A 278 -17.69 -11.93 13.22
N ASN A 279 -17.28 -13.18 13.00
CA ASN A 279 -18.15 -14.26 12.55
C ASN A 279 -18.72 -15.13 13.68
N GLU A 280 -18.20 -15.03 14.92
CA GLU A 280 -18.70 -15.84 16.05
C GLU A 280 -19.97 -15.24 16.68
N LYS A 281 -20.09 -13.91 16.75
CA LYS A 281 -21.30 -13.24 17.27
C LYS A 281 -22.53 -13.36 16.36
N GLY A 282 -22.35 -13.73 15.09
CA GLY A 282 -23.45 -13.98 14.15
C GLY A 282 -24.14 -15.34 14.33
N THR A 283 -23.46 -16.29 14.98
CA THR A 283 -23.96 -17.67 15.14
C THR A 283 -24.62 -17.95 16.48
N GLU A 284 -24.36 -17.18 17.54
CA GLU A 284 -25.04 -17.35 18.83
C GLU A 284 -26.51 -16.88 18.79
N ASN A 285 -26.81 -15.83 18.03
CA ASN A 285 -28.19 -15.33 17.90
C ASN A 285 -29.10 -16.19 16.99
N ALA A 286 -28.53 -17.17 16.27
CA ALA A 286 -29.29 -18.09 15.43
C ALA A 286 -29.66 -19.41 16.14
N LYS A 287 -29.03 -19.72 17.28
CA LYS A 287 -29.30 -20.95 18.05
C LYS A 287 -30.28 -20.77 19.21
N THR A 288 -30.60 -19.53 19.58
CA THR A 288 -31.59 -19.19 20.62
C THR A 288 -33.00 -18.90 20.07
N LYS A 289 -33.22 -19.14 18.77
CA LYS A 289 -34.56 -19.15 18.14
C LYS A 289 -34.80 -20.48 17.42
N LYS A 290 -34.98 -21.55 18.19
CA LYS A 290 -35.74 -22.73 17.78
C LYS A 290 -36.53 -23.24 18.97
#